data_AF-A0AB35YAW8-F1
#
_entry.id   AF-A0AB35YAW8-F1
#
_cell.length_a   1.000
_cell.length_b   1.000
_cell.length_c   1.000
_cell.angle_alpha   90.00
_cell.angle_beta   90.00
_cell.angle_gamma   90.00
#
_symmetry.space_group_name_H-M   'P 1'
#
loop_
_entity.id
_entity.type
_entity.pdbx_description
1 polymer ?
#
loop_
_entity_poly.entity_id
_entity_poly.type
_entity_poly.pdbx_seq_one_letter_code
_entity_poly.pdbx_strand_id
1 'polypeptide(L)'
;MRNLTKIIITFVLMLVATASAFSQPVDAANEKVSKIHRVSNPEFCKNKFFPLELTNGLSIGVYRGESNNLCQPILLKGKNEVYSFGGPFMEGYMQFTITGNKDTFMYYRDSGRGGDTLQLVGVRPNGEIFLEKEIANGTGINAEFLSPNIIEIGIEGYNEDYVAMADKFTGIFDTKYFSLTKEGEIKEIDYIDKEFADVAKKGQLKWVPGHLGMQYKSLKANIQGTLDYGEIPFYKTQKAAYSFPPKNKLDGMEVVNTISKVDLIMGSRKELNEKLQSYFGKPIAENIHGDSYVYAYKAGQYYVVIAGDAQSKEAYLTIGTKVGINILFWPFSGGIK
;
A
#
# COMPACT_ATOMS: atom_id res chain seq x y z
N MET A 1 -45.34 36.84 10.48
CA MET A 1 -45.42 35.63 9.62
C MET A 1 -44.53 35.70 8.37
N ARG A 2 -44.55 36.78 7.58
CA ARG A 2 -43.78 36.92 6.32
C ARG A 2 -42.25 36.74 6.43
N ASN A 3 -41.65 37.09 7.57
CA ASN A 3 -40.20 36.92 7.80
C ASN A 3 -39.82 35.51 8.27
N LEU A 4 -40.73 34.79 8.94
CA LEU A 4 -40.48 33.43 9.40
C LEU A 4 -40.44 32.45 8.21
N THR A 5 -41.32 32.66 7.22
CA THR A 5 -41.38 31.86 5.99
C THR A 5 -40.11 32.03 5.14
N LYS A 6 -39.51 33.23 5.12
CA LYS A 6 -38.23 33.46 4.42
C LYS A 6 -37.07 32.71 5.07
N ILE A 7 -36.98 32.73 6.40
CA ILE A 7 -35.92 32.04 7.15
C ILE A 7 -36.00 30.53 6.93
N ILE A 8 -37.21 29.94 6.96
CA ILE A 8 -37.40 28.49 6.75
C ILE A 8 -37.01 28.10 5.32
N ILE A 9 -37.38 28.88 4.31
CA ILE A 9 -37.01 28.60 2.90
C ILE A 9 -35.49 28.69 2.70
N THR A 10 -34.82 29.67 3.32
CA THR A 10 -33.35 29.77 3.23
C THR A 10 -32.64 28.63 3.96
N PHE A 11 -33.19 28.15 5.08
CA PHE A 11 -32.64 27.02 5.83
C PHE A 11 -32.79 25.69 5.06
N VAL A 12 -33.93 25.47 4.40
CA VAL A 12 -34.17 24.29 3.55
C VAL A 12 -33.27 24.31 2.30
N LEU A 13 -33.06 25.48 1.69
CA LEU A 13 -32.16 25.61 0.54
C LEU A 13 -30.68 25.39 0.93
N MET A 14 -30.23 25.83 2.11
CA MET A 14 -28.89 25.50 2.61
C MET A 14 -28.75 24.01 2.92
N LEU A 15 -29.77 23.35 3.48
CA LEU A 15 -29.75 21.91 3.75
C LEU A 15 -29.67 21.06 2.47
N VAL A 16 -30.36 21.45 1.40
CA VAL A 16 -30.27 20.78 0.09
C VAL A 16 -28.92 21.06 -0.59
N ALA A 17 -28.34 22.26 -0.40
CA ALA A 17 -27.01 22.60 -0.90
C ALA A 17 -25.86 21.88 -0.15
N THR A 18 -26.03 21.57 1.14
CA THR A 18 -25.06 20.75 1.89
C THR A 18 -25.19 19.26 1.64
N ALA A 19 -26.35 18.77 1.20
CA ALA A 19 -26.57 17.37 0.82
C ALA A 19 -26.13 17.06 -0.62
N SER A 20 -25.82 18.07 -1.43
CA SER A 20 -25.39 17.93 -2.83
C SER A 20 -23.88 18.09 -3.04
N ALA A 21 -23.10 18.25 -1.98
CA ALA A 21 -21.66 18.04 -1.99
C ALA A 21 -21.38 16.65 -1.36
N PHE A 22 -20.69 15.77 -2.08
CA PHE A 22 -20.44 14.35 -1.77
C PHE A 22 -21.50 13.33 -2.21
N SER A 23 -22.15 13.52 -3.37
CA SER A 23 -22.42 12.31 -4.17
C SER A 23 -21.07 11.83 -4.71
N GLN A 24 -20.42 10.91 -3.99
CA GLN A 24 -19.41 10.08 -4.63
C GLN A 24 -20.08 9.46 -5.86
N PRO A 25 -19.45 9.46 -7.05
CA PRO A 25 -20.02 8.81 -8.21
C PRO A 25 -20.37 7.37 -7.81
N VAL A 26 -21.54 6.88 -8.24
CA VAL A 26 -22.05 5.54 -7.95
C VAL A 26 -21.03 4.44 -8.30
N ASP A 27 -20.07 4.76 -9.19
CA ASP A 27 -18.95 3.90 -9.57
C ASP A 27 -17.94 3.67 -8.43
N ALA A 28 -17.70 4.65 -7.55
CA ALA A 28 -16.79 4.50 -6.41
C ALA A 28 -17.33 3.57 -5.30
N ALA A 29 -18.65 3.33 -5.27
CA ALA A 29 -19.28 2.46 -4.27
C ALA A 29 -19.09 0.96 -4.53
N ASN A 30 -18.63 0.58 -5.73
CA ASN A 30 -18.38 -0.81 -6.12
C ASN A 30 -16.89 -1.17 -6.19
N GLU A 31 -16.03 -0.20 -5.93
CA GLU A 31 -14.59 -0.39 -5.90
C GLU A 31 -14.18 -1.22 -4.68
N LYS A 32 -13.47 -2.31 -4.92
CA LYS A 32 -13.08 -3.23 -3.85
C LYS A 32 -11.76 -3.90 -4.15
N VAL A 33 -10.83 -3.77 -3.22
CA VAL A 33 -9.63 -4.62 -3.15
C VAL A 33 -9.91 -5.79 -2.20
N SER A 34 -9.64 -7.02 -2.64
CA SER A 34 -9.77 -8.19 -1.77
C SER A 34 -8.65 -8.23 -0.73
N LYS A 35 -8.87 -8.99 0.36
CA LYS A 35 -7.73 -9.46 1.15
C LYS A 35 -6.83 -10.34 0.29
N ILE A 36 -5.57 -10.50 0.67
CA ILE A 36 -4.70 -11.51 0.07
C ILE A 36 -5.20 -12.90 0.49
N HIS A 37 -5.27 -13.81 -0.47
CA HIS A 37 -5.67 -15.21 -0.28
C HIS A 37 -4.48 -16.13 -0.53
N ARG A 38 -4.18 -17.01 0.43
CA ARG A 38 -3.23 -18.11 0.21
C ARG A 38 -3.85 -19.16 -0.71
N VAL A 39 -3.07 -19.60 -1.69
CA VAL A 39 -3.40 -20.64 -2.66
C VAL A 39 -2.47 -21.81 -2.38
N SER A 40 -2.92 -22.78 -1.57
CA SER A 40 -2.11 -23.94 -1.16
C SER A 40 -2.93 -25.23 -1.31
N ASN A 41 -2.29 -26.34 -1.67
CA ASN A 41 -2.94 -27.65 -1.64
C ASN A 41 -2.78 -28.29 -0.25
N PRO A 42 -3.85 -28.82 0.39
CA PRO A 42 -5.22 -29.00 -0.10
C PRO A 42 -6.19 -27.88 0.27
N GLU A 43 -5.75 -26.87 1.01
CA GLU A 43 -6.59 -25.85 1.63
C GLU A 43 -7.42 -25.09 0.60
N PHE A 44 -6.78 -24.58 -0.45
CA PHE A 44 -7.44 -23.86 -1.54
C PHE A 44 -8.37 -24.77 -2.35
N CYS A 45 -7.92 -25.98 -2.69
CA CYS A 45 -8.67 -26.97 -3.46
C CYS A 45 -10.03 -27.32 -2.85
N LYS A 46 -10.07 -27.41 -1.52
CA LYS A 46 -11.23 -27.86 -0.73
C LYS A 46 -12.02 -26.69 -0.13
N ASN A 47 -11.61 -25.45 -0.40
CA ASN A 47 -12.23 -24.28 0.18
C ASN A 47 -13.63 -24.07 -0.42
N LYS A 48 -14.65 -24.16 0.42
CA LYS A 48 -16.07 -23.97 0.05
C LYS A 48 -16.41 -22.52 -0.36
N PHE A 49 -15.49 -21.59 -0.15
CA PHE A 49 -15.64 -20.21 -0.58
C PHE A 49 -15.52 -20.05 -2.12
N PHE A 50 -14.97 -21.05 -2.82
CA PHE A 50 -14.86 -21.05 -4.27
C PHE A 50 -15.87 -22.03 -4.91
N PRO A 51 -16.54 -21.67 -6.01
CA PRO A 51 -16.34 -20.43 -6.76
C PRO A 51 -16.86 -19.19 -6.03
N LEU A 52 -16.05 -18.12 -6.06
CA LEU A 52 -16.37 -16.84 -5.48
C LEU A 52 -16.99 -15.96 -6.54
N GLU A 53 -18.29 -15.69 -6.43
CA GLU A 53 -18.99 -14.75 -7.31
C GLU A 53 -18.56 -13.30 -7.04
N LEU A 54 -18.19 -12.58 -8.12
CA LEU A 54 -17.84 -11.18 -8.10
C LEU A 54 -19.04 -10.32 -8.49
N THR A 55 -19.06 -9.07 -8.03
CA THR A 55 -20.19 -8.15 -8.27
C THR A 55 -20.35 -7.73 -9.74
N ASN A 56 -19.34 -7.98 -10.58
CA ASN A 56 -19.38 -7.75 -12.03
C ASN A 56 -19.83 -8.97 -12.84
N GLY A 57 -20.23 -10.06 -12.18
CA GLY A 57 -20.72 -11.28 -12.81
C GLY A 57 -19.62 -12.15 -13.45
N LEU A 58 -18.37 -11.93 -13.06
CA LEU A 58 -17.30 -12.94 -13.13
C LEU A 58 -17.29 -13.75 -11.83
N SER A 59 -16.61 -14.89 -11.83
CA SER A 59 -16.29 -15.61 -10.60
C SER A 59 -14.85 -16.11 -10.59
N ILE A 60 -14.29 -16.26 -9.39
CA ILE A 60 -12.98 -16.88 -9.19
C ILE A 60 -13.23 -18.34 -8.84
N GLY A 61 -12.76 -19.24 -9.69
CA GLY A 61 -12.88 -20.69 -9.50
C GLY A 61 -11.59 -21.33 -9.02
N VAL A 62 -11.63 -22.66 -8.94
CA VAL A 62 -10.47 -23.51 -8.70
C VAL A 62 -10.35 -24.47 -9.88
N TYR A 63 -9.25 -24.39 -10.61
CA TYR A 63 -8.89 -25.45 -11.54
C TYR A 63 -8.24 -26.60 -10.79
N ARG A 64 -8.68 -27.82 -11.10
CA ARG A 64 -8.13 -29.05 -10.56
C ARG A 64 -7.54 -29.82 -11.73
N GLY A 65 -6.21 -29.90 -11.78
CA GLY A 65 -5.52 -30.64 -12.83
C GLY A 65 -5.81 -32.15 -12.76
N GLU A 66 -5.46 -32.87 -13.82
CA GLU A 66 -5.62 -34.33 -13.91
C GLU A 66 -4.80 -35.09 -12.84
N SER A 67 -3.74 -34.48 -12.32
CA SER A 67 -3.08 -34.94 -11.09
C SER A 67 -3.67 -34.19 -9.89
N ASN A 68 -4.18 -34.94 -8.90
CA ASN A 68 -4.84 -34.44 -7.67
C ASN A 68 -4.00 -33.49 -6.78
N ASN A 69 -2.80 -33.10 -7.24
CA ASN A 69 -1.86 -32.28 -6.50
C ASN A 69 -1.78 -30.83 -7.01
N LEU A 70 -2.48 -30.46 -8.09
CA LEU A 70 -2.43 -29.11 -8.66
C LEU A 70 -3.76 -28.38 -8.48
N CYS A 71 -3.71 -27.23 -7.80
CA CYS A 71 -4.84 -26.33 -7.63
C CYS A 71 -4.40 -24.89 -7.85
N GLN A 72 -4.99 -24.27 -8.87
CA GLN A 72 -4.69 -22.89 -9.25
C GLN A 72 -5.98 -22.09 -9.38
N PRO A 73 -5.95 -20.77 -9.12
CA PRO A 73 -7.10 -19.93 -9.36
C PRO A 73 -7.41 -19.89 -10.85
N ILE A 74 -8.68 -19.73 -11.18
CA ILE A 74 -9.16 -19.43 -12.53
C ILE A 74 -10.20 -18.33 -12.48
N LEU A 75 -10.34 -17.59 -13.57
CA LEU A 75 -11.46 -16.67 -13.76
C LEU A 75 -12.51 -17.33 -14.66
N LEU A 76 -13.77 -17.16 -14.30
CA LEU A 76 -14.92 -17.76 -14.94
C LEU A 76 -15.93 -16.68 -15.36
N LYS A 77 -16.56 -16.88 -16.52
CA LYS A 77 -17.81 -16.20 -16.92
C LYS A 77 -18.93 -17.23 -17.01
N GLY A 78 -19.80 -17.26 -16.00
CA GLY A 78 -20.73 -18.37 -15.83
C GLY A 78 -19.98 -19.67 -15.59
N LYS A 79 -20.12 -20.65 -16.49
CA LYS A 79 -19.38 -21.92 -16.43
C LYS A 79 -18.12 -21.96 -17.29
N ASN A 80 -17.86 -20.93 -18.07
CA ASN A 80 -16.76 -20.90 -19.03
C ASN A 80 -15.52 -20.34 -18.35
N GLU A 81 -14.40 -21.05 -18.47
CA GLU A 81 -13.08 -20.54 -18.14
C GLU A 81 -12.71 -19.41 -19.10
N VAL A 82 -12.36 -18.25 -18.54
CA VAL A 82 -11.86 -17.10 -19.31
C VAL A 82 -10.37 -16.92 -19.15
N TYR A 83 -9.82 -17.29 -17.99
CA TYR A 83 -8.39 -17.26 -17.74
C TYR A 83 -7.99 -18.33 -16.72
N SER A 84 -6.88 -19.01 -16.98
CA SER A 84 -6.21 -19.85 -15.99
C SER A 84 -4.83 -19.32 -15.72
N PHE A 85 -4.54 -19.09 -14.44
CA PHE A 85 -3.19 -18.80 -14.01
C PHE A 85 -2.34 -20.07 -14.20
N GLY A 86 -1.11 -19.90 -14.68
CA GLY A 86 -0.17 -20.99 -14.93
C GLY A 86 0.78 -21.23 -13.75
N GLY A 87 1.55 -22.32 -13.83
CA GLY A 87 2.61 -22.65 -12.88
C GLY A 87 2.33 -23.92 -12.06
N PRO A 88 3.26 -24.90 -12.00
CA PRO A 88 3.00 -26.17 -11.33
C PRO A 88 3.54 -26.21 -9.90
N PHE A 89 3.19 -25.30 -8.98
CA PHE A 89 3.77 -25.36 -7.63
C PHE A 89 2.80 -25.13 -6.46
N MET A 90 3.26 -25.59 -5.29
CA MET A 90 2.46 -26.12 -4.17
C MET A 90 1.80 -25.03 -3.32
N GLU A 91 2.32 -23.80 -3.37
CA GLU A 91 1.87 -22.66 -2.57
C GLU A 91 2.07 -21.33 -3.29
N GLY A 92 1.06 -20.48 -3.25
CA GLY A 92 1.08 -19.13 -3.80
C GLY A 92 0.12 -18.20 -3.07
N TYR A 93 0.02 -16.98 -3.58
CA TYR A 93 -0.86 -15.94 -3.06
C TYR A 93 -1.58 -15.25 -4.20
N MET A 94 -2.85 -14.96 -4.01
CA MET A 94 -3.64 -14.21 -4.97
C MET A 94 -4.35 -13.05 -4.30
N GLN A 95 -4.58 -12.00 -5.07
CA GLN A 95 -5.44 -10.89 -4.71
C GLN A 95 -6.15 -10.41 -5.96
N PHE A 96 -7.34 -9.85 -5.79
CA PHE A 96 -8.11 -9.30 -6.88
C PHE A 96 -8.77 -8.01 -6.47
N THR A 97 -9.23 -7.28 -7.48
CA THR A 97 -9.96 -6.04 -7.31
C THR A 97 -11.03 -5.87 -8.39
N ILE A 98 -12.06 -5.09 -8.07
CA ILE A 98 -13.06 -4.62 -9.01
C ILE A 98 -12.98 -3.09 -9.06
N THR A 99 -12.81 -2.53 -10.25
CA THR A 99 -12.72 -1.08 -10.50
C THR A 99 -14.11 -0.44 -10.62
N GLY A 100 -14.18 0.90 -10.61
CA GLY A 100 -15.43 1.61 -10.84
C GLY A 100 -16.11 1.31 -12.19
N ASN A 101 -15.33 0.98 -13.23
CA ASN A 101 -15.86 0.52 -14.52
C ASN A 101 -16.16 -0.99 -14.56
N LYS A 102 -16.15 -1.66 -13.41
CA LYS A 102 -16.45 -3.08 -13.20
C LYS A 102 -15.45 -4.05 -13.83
N ASP A 103 -14.26 -3.59 -14.23
CA ASP A 103 -13.19 -4.48 -14.64
C ASP A 103 -12.61 -5.19 -13.41
N THR A 104 -12.16 -6.42 -13.61
CA THR A 104 -11.41 -7.18 -12.59
C THR A 104 -9.93 -7.12 -12.92
N PHE A 105 -9.10 -6.68 -11.98
CA PHE A 105 -7.68 -7.02 -11.98
C PHE A 105 -7.42 -8.11 -10.95
N MET A 106 -6.56 -9.06 -11.29
CA MET A 106 -6.18 -10.14 -10.39
C MET A 106 -4.72 -10.48 -10.61
N TYR A 107 -3.99 -10.70 -9.52
CA TYR A 107 -2.68 -11.33 -9.59
C TYR A 107 -2.70 -12.70 -8.93
N TYR A 108 -1.83 -13.57 -9.43
CA TYR A 108 -1.40 -14.79 -8.76
C TYR A 108 0.13 -14.79 -8.70
N ARG A 109 0.66 -14.90 -7.49
CA ARG A 109 2.09 -15.09 -7.22
C ARG A 109 2.31 -16.54 -6.80
N ASP A 110 3.18 -17.23 -7.50
CA ASP A 110 3.64 -18.58 -7.16
C ASP A 110 5.09 -18.54 -6.65
N SER A 111 5.40 -19.37 -5.67
CA SER A 111 6.75 -19.60 -5.15
C SER A 111 7.30 -20.93 -5.68
N GLY A 112 7.87 -20.89 -6.88
CA GLY A 112 8.47 -22.05 -7.54
C GLY A 112 9.89 -22.37 -7.04
N ARG A 113 10.41 -23.56 -7.40
CA ARG A 113 11.76 -24.05 -7.01
C ARG A 113 12.96 -23.30 -7.63
N GLY A 114 12.74 -22.11 -8.19
CA GLY A 114 13.76 -21.28 -8.85
C GLY A 114 13.59 -19.78 -8.66
N GLY A 115 12.64 -19.34 -7.81
CA GLY A 115 12.24 -17.95 -7.63
C GLY A 115 10.72 -17.79 -7.74
N ASP A 116 10.22 -16.63 -7.35
CA ASP A 116 8.81 -16.32 -7.47
C ASP A 116 8.46 -15.88 -8.90
N THR A 117 7.23 -16.19 -9.32
CA THR A 117 6.61 -15.65 -10.53
C THR A 117 5.31 -14.95 -10.15
N LEU A 118 5.05 -13.77 -10.73
CA LEU A 118 3.80 -13.03 -10.59
C LEU A 118 3.11 -12.95 -11.96
N GLN A 119 1.90 -13.46 -12.03
CA GLN A 119 1.00 -13.28 -13.16
C GLN A 119 -0.08 -12.26 -12.80
N LEU A 120 -0.25 -11.24 -13.63
CA LEU A 120 -1.23 -10.17 -13.48
C LEU A 120 -2.14 -10.15 -14.71
N VAL A 121 -3.46 -10.19 -14.48
CA VAL A 121 -4.48 -10.17 -15.52
C VAL A 121 -5.51 -9.08 -15.27
N GLY A 122 -6.01 -8.49 -16.35
CA GLY A 122 -7.17 -7.59 -16.37
C GLY A 122 -8.26 -8.17 -17.25
N VAL A 123 -9.48 -8.31 -16.71
CA VAL A 123 -10.62 -8.95 -17.36
C VAL A 123 -11.86 -8.08 -17.25
N ARG A 124 -12.54 -7.85 -18.39
CA ARG A 124 -13.80 -7.10 -18.45
C ARG A 124 -14.98 -7.94 -17.93
N PRO A 125 -16.11 -7.32 -17.55
CA PRO A 125 -17.31 -8.06 -17.11
C PRO A 125 -17.84 -9.11 -18.09
N ASN A 126 -17.57 -8.96 -19.39
CA ASN A 126 -17.96 -9.91 -20.44
C ASN A 126 -17.00 -11.12 -20.56
N GLY A 127 -15.87 -11.13 -19.83
CA GLY A 127 -14.85 -12.18 -19.89
C GLY A 127 -13.68 -11.87 -20.83
N GLU A 128 -13.67 -10.72 -21.50
CA GLU A 128 -12.55 -10.33 -22.37
C GLU A 128 -11.32 -9.97 -21.55
N ILE A 129 -10.19 -10.61 -21.84
CA ILE A 129 -8.88 -10.26 -21.28
C ILE A 129 -8.34 -9.04 -22.04
N PHE A 130 -7.96 -8.01 -21.30
CA PHE A 130 -7.38 -6.79 -21.87
C PHE A 130 -6.00 -6.46 -21.30
N LEU A 131 -5.56 -7.17 -20.26
CA LEU A 131 -4.21 -7.10 -19.73
C LEU A 131 -3.76 -8.51 -19.36
N GLU A 132 -2.56 -8.89 -19.78
CA GLU A 132 -1.87 -10.09 -19.32
C GLU A 132 -0.38 -9.78 -19.20
N LYS A 133 0.17 -10.00 -18.01
CA LYS A 133 1.58 -9.73 -17.72
C LYS A 133 2.14 -10.78 -16.78
N GLU A 134 3.27 -11.34 -17.18
CA GLU A 134 4.11 -12.17 -16.30
C GLU A 134 5.36 -11.38 -15.89
N ILE A 135 5.71 -11.49 -14.61
CA ILE A 135 6.95 -10.99 -14.02
C ILE A 135 7.63 -12.17 -13.34
N ALA A 136 8.80 -12.54 -13.83
CA ALA A 136 9.64 -13.58 -13.26
C ALA A 136 11.04 -13.00 -13.05
N ASN A 137 11.61 -13.13 -11.85
CA ASN A 137 12.89 -12.50 -11.53
C ASN A 137 13.92 -13.44 -10.89
N GLY A 138 13.58 -14.71 -10.66
CA GLY A 138 14.51 -15.68 -10.03
C GLY A 138 14.84 -15.40 -8.55
N THR A 139 14.21 -14.39 -7.95
CA THR A 139 14.26 -14.00 -6.53
C THR A 139 12.84 -13.90 -5.97
N GLY A 140 12.69 -13.51 -4.69
CA GLY A 140 11.39 -13.27 -4.09
C GLY A 140 10.64 -12.10 -4.75
N ILE A 141 9.32 -12.22 -4.86
CA ILE A 141 8.43 -11.15 -5.33
C ILE A 141 7.38 -10.90 -4.24
N ASN A 142 7.13 -9.64 -3.91
CA ASN A 142 5.96 -9.22 -3.14
C ASN A 142 5.02 -8.44 -4.05
N ALA A 143 3.71 -8.63 -3.90
CA ALA A 143 2.72 -7.88 -4.66
C ALA A 143 1.47 -7.60 -3.83
N GLU A 144 0.91 -6.39 -3.96
CA GLU A 144 -0.34 -6.02 -3.33
C GLU A 144 -1.08 -4.95 -4.12
N PHE A 145 -2.38 -5.14 -4.37
CA PHE A 145 -3.26 -4.05 -4.79
C PHE A 145 -3.46 -3.07 -3.64
N LEU A 146 -3.09 -1.82 -3.87
CA LEU A 146 -3.22 -0.71 -2.91
C LEU A 146 -4.55 0.03 -3.09
N SER A 147 -5.05 0.03 -4.32
CA SER A 147 -6.35 0.53 -4.73
C SER A 147 -6.81 -0.29 -5.94
N PRO A 148 -8.03 -0.07 -6.46
CA PRO A 148 -8.54 -0.94 -7.51
C PRO A 148 -7.75 -0.96 -8.81
N ASN A 149 -6.94 0.05 -9.03
CA ASN A 149 -6.14 0.23 -10.23
C ASN A 149 -4.67 0.52 -9.90
N ILE A 150 -4.22 0.31 -8.67
CA ILE A 150 -2.82 0.49 -8.28
C ILE A 150 -2.31 -0.77 -7.61
N ILE A 151 -1.18 -1.28 -8.10
CA ILE A 151 -0.47 -2.42 -7.55
C ILE A 151 0.95 -2.02 -7.14
N GLU A 152 1.34 -2.39 -5.92
CA GLU A 152 2.73 -2.39 -5.44
C GLU A 152 3.36 -3.72 -5.80
N ILE A 153 4.55 -3.69 -6.39
CA ILE A 153 5.34 -4.89 -6.72
C ILE A 153 6.76 -4.66 -6.22
N GLY A 154 7.18 -5.47 -5.26
CA GLY A 154 8.53 -5.53 -4.73
C GLY A 154 9.29 -6.71 -5.33
N ILE A 155 10.51 -6.47 -5.76
CA ILE A 155 11.41 -7.53 -6.23
C ILE A 155 12.59 -7.61 -5.26
N GLU A 156 12.84 -8.78 -4.71
CA GLU A 156 13.89 -9.00 -3.73
C GLU A 156 15.28 -8.91 -4.36
N GLY A 157 16.20 -8.22 -3.68
CA GLY A 157 17.61 -8.17 -4.05
C GLY A 157 18.31 -9.51 -3.85
N TYR A 158 19.27 -9.79 -4.73
CA TYR A 158 20.15 -10.94 -4.57
C TYR A 158 21.26 -10.63 -3.56
N ASN A 159 21.59 -11.57 -2.68
CA ASN A 159 22.75 -11.41 -1.82
C ASN A 159 24.03 -11.74 -2.61
N GLU A 160 24.77 -10.72 -3.05
CA GLU A 160 26.01 -10.88 -3.83
C GLU A 160 27.10 -11.62 -3.04
N ASP A 161 27.06 -11.57 -1.70
CA ASP A 161 27.99 -12.25 -0.79
C ASP A 161 27.55 -13.68 -0.44
N TYR A 162 26.66 -14.28 -1.23
CA TYR A 162 26.20 -15.65 -1.03
C TYR A 162 27.35 -16.66 -1.12
N VAL A 163 27.92 -16.98 0.05
CA VAL A 163 28.63 -18.22 0.35
C VAL A 163 27.64 -19.20 0.97
N ALA A 164 27.87 -20.51 0.85
CA ALA A 164 26.93 -21.61 1.14
C ALA A 164 26.30 -21.67 2.57
N MET A 165 26.51 -20.65 3.41
CA MET A 165 25.99 -20.47 4.76
C MET A 165 25.22 -19.14 4.97
N ALA A 166 25.18 -18.24 3.98
CA ALA A 166 24.44 -16.98 4.04
C ALA A 166 23.06 -17.12 3.37
N ASP A 167 22.08 -16.32 3.81
CA ASP A 167 20.78 -16.27 3.15
C ASP A 167 20.94 -15.79 1.70
N LYS A 168 20.39 -16.56 0.76
CA LYS A 168 20.48 -16.30 -0.68
C LYS A 168 19.83 -14.97 -1.09
N PHE A 169 18.89 -14.48 -0.28
CA PHE A 169 18.11 -13.29 -0.56
C PHE A 169 18.18 -12.32 0.63
N THR A 170 18.13 -11.02 0.34
CA THR A 170 18.46 -9.96 1.32
C THR A 170 17.31 -9.62 2.27
N GLY A 171 16.08 -10.05 1.98
CA GLY A 171 14.87 -9.54 2.64
C GLY A 171 14.53 -8.09 2.28
N ILE A 172 15.30 -7.45 1.39
CA ILE A 172 15.09 -6.07 0.93
C ILE A 172 14.50 -6.11 -0.48
N PHE A 173 13.36 -5.44 -0.66
CA PHE A 173 12.63 -5.43 -1.93
C PHE A 173 12.72 -4.07 -2.60
N ASP A 174 13.25 -4.03 -3.83
CA ASP A 174 13.12 -2.88 -4.72
C ASP A 174 11.65 -2.77 -5.15
N THR A 175 10.97 -1.78 -4.60
CA THR A 175 9.51 -1.69 -4.66
C THR A 175 9.07 -0.59 -5.61
N LYS A 176 8.27 -1.00 -6.59
CA LYS A 176 7.67 -0.13 -7.61
C LYS A 176 6.16 -0.14 -7.50
N TYR A 177 5.55 0.94 -7.99
CA TYR A 177 4.11 1.11 -7.98
C TYR A 177 3.62 1.28 -9.40
N PHE A 178 2.51 0.64 -9.73
CA PHE A 178 1.97 0.66 -11.08
C PHE A 178 0.50 1.01 -11.07
N SER A 179 0.12 2.00 -11.88
CA SER A 179 -1.26 2.24 -12.27
C SER A 179 -1.64 1.29 -13.41
N LEU A 180 -2.79 0.65 -13.28
CA LEU A 180 -3.39 -0.23 -14.27
C LEU A 180 -4.54 0.51 -14.96
N THR A 181 -4.55 0.55 -16.29
CA THR A 181 -5.56 1.30 -17.06
C THR A 181 -6.61 0.37 -17.68
N LYS A 182 -7.79 0.92 -17.98
CA LYS A 182 -8.88 0.20 -18.67
C LYS A 182 -8.52 -0.21 -20.12
N GLU A 183 -7.51 0.44 -20.68
CA GLU A 183 -6.93 0.12 -21.99
C GLU A 183 -5.94 -1.05 -21.93
N GLY A 184 -5.60 -1.55 -20.74
CA GLY A 184 -4.65 -2.65 -20.57
C GLY A 184 -3.21 -2.23 -20.47
N GLU A 185 -2.96 -0.98 -20.07
CA GLU A 185 -1.60 -0.46 -19.88
C GLU A 185 -1.18 -0.57 -18.42
N ILE A 186 0.10 -0.87 -18.20
CA ILE A 186 0.77 -0.80 -16.91
C ILE A 186 1.69 0.42 -16.94
N LYS A 187 1.43 1.40 -16.08
CA LYS A 187 2.22 2.63 -15.97
C LYS A 187 2.89 2.69 -14.62
N GLU A 188 4.22 2.72 -14.60
CA GLU A 188 4.97 2.99 -13.38
C GLU A 188 4.62 4.38 -12.85
N ILE A 189 4.31 4.47 -11.56
CA ILE A 189 3.99 5.71 -10.86
C ILE A 189 4.91 5.89 -9.67
N ASP A 190 5.16 7.16 -9.33
CA ASP A 190 5.96 7.51 -8.18
C ASP A 190 5.15 7.44 -6.88
N TYR A 191 5.78 6.99 -5.80
CA TYR A 191 5.20 7.10 -4.46
C TYR A 191 5.11 8.57 -4.01
N ILE A 192 6.17 9.35 -4.27
CA ILE A 192 6.24 10.78 -3.94
C ILE A 192 5.57 11.55 -5.08
N ASP A 193 4.24 11.64 -5.00
CA ASP A 193 3.40 12.34 -5.96
C ASP A 193 2.46 13.34 -5.27
N LYS A 194 1.57 13.94 -6.06
CA LYS A 194 0.57 14.89 -5.55
C LYS A 194 -0.35 14.25 -4.51
N GLU A 195 -0.76 13.00 -4.70
CA GLU A 195 -1.63 12.31 -3.75
C GLU A 195 -0.94 12.14 -2.40
N PHE A 196 0.32 11.66 -2.38
CA PHE A 196 1.14 11.61 -1.17
C PHE A 196 1.23 12.98 -0.50
N ALA A 197 1.50 14.04 -1.27
CA ALA A 197 1.61 15.39 -0.73
C ALA A 197 0.31 15.86 -0.06
N ASP A 198 -0.83 15.57 -0.68
CA ASP A 198 -2.15 15.99 -0.19
C ASP A 198 -2.54 15.24 1.10
N VAL A 199 -2.24 13.94 1.21
CA VAL A 199 -2.52 13.16 2.43
C VAL A 199 -1.50 13.45 3.55
N ALA A 200 -0.23 13.67 3.22
CA ALA A 200 0.81 14.02 4.20
C ALA A 200 0.50 15.36 4.90
N LYS A 201 -0.01 16.35 4.16
CA LYS A 201 -0.47 17.63 4.72
C LYS A 201 -1.64 17.47 5.71
N LYS A 202 -2.36 16.36 5.64
CA LYS A 202 -3.45 15.97 6.56
C LYS A 202 -2.99 15.02 7.67
N GLY A 203 -1.70 14.68 7.71
CA GLY A 203 -1.11 13.81 8.74
C GLY A 203 -1.34 12.33 8.47
N GLN A 204 -1.50 11.95 7.21
CA GLN A 204 -1.69 10.57 6.75
C GLN A 204 -0.54 10.15 5.83
N LEU A 205 -0.09 8.91 5.96
CA LEU A 205 0.88 8.31 5.04
C LEU A 205 0.11 7.60 3.92
N LYS A 206 0.55 7.76 2.67
CA LYS A 206 -0.15 7.19 1.50
C LYS A 206 -0.25 5.67 1.62
N TRP A 207 -1.43 5.12 1.34
CA TRP A 207 -1.76 3.69 1.38
C TRP A 207 -1.51 2.98 2.73
N VAL A 208 -1.37 3.76 3.80
CA VAL A 208 -1.18 3.27 5.16
C VAL A 208 -2.36 3.73 6.02
N PRO A 209 -3.04 2.83 6.76
CA PRO A 209 -4.18 3.24 7.57
C PRO A 209 -3.74 4.00 8.83
N GLY A 210 -4.60 4.88 9.34
CA GLY A 210 -4.31 5.70 10.50
C GLY A 210 -3.79 7.11 10.16
N HIS A 211 -3.64 7.94 11.18
CA HIS A 211 -3.18 9.32 11.03
C HIS A 211 -2.50 9.81 12.31
N LEU A 212 -1.69 10.86 12.18
CA LEU A 212 -1.10 11.57 13.30
C LEU A 212 -2.18 12.08 14.26
N GLY A 213 -1.99 11.90 15.56
CA GLY A 213 -2.99 12.22 16.58
C GLY A 213 -4.02 11.11 16.86
N MET A 214 -4.05 10.02 16.08
CA MET A 214 -4.89 8.85 16.39
C MET A 214 -4.43 8.18 17.69
N GLN A 215 -5.37 7.76 18.54
CA GLN A 215 -5.06 7.03 19.77
C GLN A 215 -4.61 5.58 19.49
N TYR A 216 -3.65 5.08 20.28
CA TYR A 216 -3.15 3.70 20.21
C TYR A 216 -4.27 2.66 20.24
N LYS A 217 -5.27 2.83 21.13
CA LYS A 217 -6.42 1.92 21.22
C LYS A 217 -7.21 1.85 19.91
N SER A 218 -7.40 2.98 19.24
CA SER A 218 -8.13 3.05 17.97
C SER A 218 -7.31 2.45 16.83
N LEU A 219 -6.00 2.68 16.81
CA LEU A 219 -5.10 2.10 15.83
C LEU A 219 -5.11 0.56 15.90
N LYS A 220 -4.91 0.01 17.11
CA LYS A 220 -4.88 -1.43 17.36
C LYS A 220 -6.21 -2.14 17.02
N ALA A 221 -7.33 -1.45 17.20
CA ALA A 221 -8.65 -2.00 16.86
C ALA A 221 -8.85 -2.17 15.34
N ASN A 222 -8.18 -1.36 14.53
CA ASN A 222 -8.39 -1.30 13.08
C ASN A 222 -7.28 -1.99 12.28
N ILE A 223 -6.08 -2.14 12.84
CA ILE A 223 -4.91 -2.66 12.13
C ILE A 223 -4.14 -3.62 13.02
N GLN A 224 -3.87 -4.82 12.51
CA GLN A 224 -3.05 -5.81 13.20
C GLN A 224 -1.57 -5.44 13.15
N GLY A 225 -0.88 -5.58 14.28
CA GLY A 225 0.53 -5.26 14.43
C GLY A 225 1.08 -5.70 15.78
N THR A 226 2.37 -5.49 15.96
CA THR A 226 3.13 -5.84 17.17
C THR A 226 3.58 -4.56 17.85
N LEU A 227 3.50 -4.51 19.19
CA LEU A 227 4.00 -3.39 19.96
C LEU A 227 5.41 -3.71 20.48
N ASP A 228 6.38 -2.91 20.07
CA ASP A 228 7.76 -2.97 20.53
C ASP A 228 8.02 -1.84 21.52
N TYR A 229 8.53 -2.21 22.70
CA TYR A 229 8.92 -1.24 23.72
C TYR A 229 10.42 -0.93 23.63
N GLY A 230 10.72 0.36 23.68
CA GLY A 230 12.05 0.93 23.83
C GLY A 230 11.92 2.30 24.48
N GLU A 231 12.94 3.16 24.36
CA GLU A 231 12.84 4.57 24.78
C GLU A 231 11.64 5.27 24.13
N ILE A 232 11.35 4.89 22.88
CA ILE A 232 10.19 5.30 22.11
C ILE A 232 9.41 4.03 21.75
N PRO A 233 8.14 3.89 22.19
CA PRO A 233 7.32 2.75 21.80
C PRO A 233 6.93 2.83 20.32
N PHE A 234 6.97 1.67 19.64
CA PHE A 234 6.53 1.53 18.26
C PHE A 234 5.47 0.44 18.12
N TYR A 235 4.33 0.79 17.54
CA TYR A 235 3.43 -0.22 16.99
C TYR A 235 3.82 -0.49 15.55
N LYS A 236 4.22 -1.71 15.20
CA LYS A 236 4.67 -2.10 13.87
C LYS A 236 3.61 -2.95 13.19
N THR A 237 3.25 -2.57 11.99
CA THR A 237 2.37 -3.31 11.08
C THR A 237 3.19 -3.76 9.88
N GLN A 238 2.58 -4.51 8.96
CA GLN A 238 3.28 -4.91 7.74
C GLN A 238 3.74 -3.71 6.88
N LYS A 239 2.96 -2.61 6.86
CA LYS A 239 3.22 -1.47 5.96
C LYS A 239 3.85 -0.25 6.63
N ALA A 240 3.69 -0.13 7.95
CA ALA A 240 4.13 1.06 8.67
C ALA A 240 4.47 0.79 10.13
N ALA A 241 5.35 1.63 10.66
CA ALA A 241 5.64 1.77 12.08
C ALA A 241 5.08 3.09 12.62
N TYR A 242 4.40 3.03 13.76
CA TYR A 242 3.76 4.16 14.41
C TYR A 242 4.47 4.42 15.73
N SER A 243 5.03 5.61 15.91
CA SER A 243 5.69 5.98 17.17
C SER A 243 4.74 6.74 18.09
N PHE A 244 4.99 6.61 19.39
CA PHE A 244 4.23 7.26 20.46
C PHE A 244 5.16 8.13 21.31
N PRO A 245 4.62 9.02 22.17
CA PRO A 245 5.43 9.68 23.19
C PRO A 245 6.27 8.69 24.01
N PRO A 246 7.51 9.04 24.42
CA PRO A 246 8.35 8.22 25.27
C PRO A 246 7.61 7.77 26.53
N LYS A 247 7.40 6.45 26.68
CA LYS A 247 6.69 5.87 27.81
C LYS A 247 6.99 4.37 27.93
N ASN A 248 7.18 3.89 29.15
CA ASN A 248 7.49 2.49 29.41
C ASN A 248 6.31 1.53 29.16
N LYS A 249 5.09 2.05 29.01
CA LYS A 249 3.87 1.28 28.73
C LYS A 249 2.78 2.18 28.14
N LEU A 250 2.11 1.72 27.09
CA LEU A 250 0.96 2.42 26.52
C LEU A 250 -0.35 2.02 27.24
N ASP A 251 -1.14 3.01 27.66
CA ASP A 251 -2.46 2.83 28.30
C ASP A 251 -3.63 2.90 27.31
N GLY A 252 -3.36 3.26 26.04
CA GLY A 252 -4.34 3.29 24.96
C GLY A 252 -4.78 4.69 24.56
N MET A 253 -4.49 5.70 25.38
CA MET A 253 -4.83 7.10 25.11
C MET A 253 -3.70 7.86 24.41
N GLU A 254 -2.50 7.28 24.38
CA GLU A 254 -1.36 7.86 23.69
C GLU A 254 -1.65 8.00 22.21
N VAL A 255 -1.24 9.14 21.66
CA VAL A 255 -1.49 9.47 20.27
C VAL A 255 -0.27 9.19 19.40
N VAL A 256 -0.54 8.79 18.16
CA VAL A 256 0.50 8.57 17.14
C VAL A 256 1.21 9.89 16.85
N ASN A 257 2.52 9.92 17.08
CA ASN A 257 3.39 11.07 16.86
C ASN A 257 4.09 11.04 15.50
N THR A 258 4.44 9.86 15.02
CA THR A 258 4.97 9.65 13.67
C THR A 258 4.43 8.38 13.04
N ILE A 259 4.45 8.35 11.71
CA ILE A 259 4.15 7.17 10.89
C ILE A 259 5.29 7.04 9.87
N SER A 260 6.02 5.93 9.91
CA SER A 260 7.12 5.61 9.01
C SER A 260 6.72 4.47 8.08
N LYS A 261 7.04 4.56 6.78
CA LYS A 261 6.91 3.42 5.87
C LYS A 261 7.88 2.33 6.32
N VAL A 262 7.43 1.07 6.26
CA VAL A 262 8.32 -0.07 6.51
C VAL A 262 9.25 -0.28 5.32
N ASP A 263 8.70 -0.29 4.10
CA ASP A 263 9.54 -0.43 2.91
C ASP A 263 10.24 0.89 2.56
N LEU A 264 11.38 0.74 1.93
CA LEU A 264 12.24 1.83 1.53
C LEU A 264 11.71 2.53 0.28
N ILE A 265 11.98 3.82 0.16
CA ILE A 265 11.80 4.59 -1.06
C ILE A 265 13.11 4.58 -1.82
N MET A 266 13.06 4.13 -3.07
CA MET A 266 14.22 4.05 -3.94
C MET A 266 14.44 5.36 -4.70
N GLY A 267 15.68 5.80 -4.77
CA GLY A 267 16.10 6.97 -5.53
C GLY A 267 17.39 7.57 -4.98
N SER A 268 18.14 8.28 -5.83
CA SER A 268 19.31 9.02 -5.34
C SER A 268 18.88 10.15 -4.39
N ARG A 269 19.78 10.55 -3.49
CA ARG A 269 19.59 11.72 -2.60
C ARG A 269 19.07 12.94 -3.35
N LYS A 270 19.64 13.21 -4.54
CA LYS A 270 19.28 14.37 -5.36
C LYS A 270 17.85 14.23 -5.89
N GLU A 271 17.51 13.11 -6.52
CA GLU A 271 16.19 12.87 -7.10
C GLU A 271 15.08 12.95 -6.04
N LEU A 272 15.29 12.31 -4.89
CA LEU A 272 14.31 12.29 -3.81
C LEU A 272 14.11 13.68 -3.19
N ASN A 273 15.20 14.43 -2.99
CA ASN A 273 15.13 15.80 -2.49
C ASN A 273 14.42 16.72 -3.48
N GLU A 274 14.72 16.64 -4.79
CA GLU A 274 14.04 17.42 -5.83
C GLU A 274 12.54 17.11 -5.90
N LYS A 275 12.17 15.82 -5.84
CA LYS A 275 10.75 15.39 -5.77
C LYS A 275 10.04 15.99 -4.56
N LEU A 276 10.60 15.88 -3.36
CA LEU A 276 9.97 16.44 -2.16
C LEU A 276 9.89 17.96 -2.19
N GLN A 277 10.92 18.65 -2.70
CA GLN A 277 10.90 20.10 -2.85
C GLN A 277 9.79 20.59 -3.77
N SER A 278 9.47 19.85 -4.83
CA SER A 278 8.39 20.20 -5.75
C SER A 278 7.00 20.26 -5.08
N TYR A 279 6.79 19.50 -4.00
CA TYR A 279 5.51 19.40 -3.30
C TYR A 279 5.45 20.15 -1.96
N PHE A 280 6.58 20.31 -1.27
CA PHE A 280 6.67 20.85 0.09
C PHE A 280 7.57 22.09 0.21
N GLY A 281 8.24 22.50 -0.87
CA GLY A 281 9.22 23.58 -0.84
C GLY A 281 10.57 23.15 -0.24
N LYS A 282 11.43 24.12 0.07
CA LYS A 282 12.77 23.84 0.61
C LYS A 282 12.71 23.09 1.95
N PRO A 283 13.70 22.22 2.25
CA PRO A 283 13.79 21.59 3.56
C PRO A 283 13.93 22.68 4.64
N ILE A 284 13.23 22.48 5.75
CA ILE A 284 13.26 23.38 6.92
C ILE A 284 14.35 22.99 7.91
N ALA A 285 14.86 21.76 7.79
CA ALA A 285 16.01 21.26 8.52
C ALA A 285 16.68 20.17 7.68
N GLU A 286 18.01 20.11 7.76
CA GLU A 286 18.80 19.07 7.11
C GLU A 286 19.99 18.71 8.00
N ASN A 287 20.41 17.46 7.93
CA ASN A 287 21.70 17.01 8.45
C ASN A 287 22.31 16.05 7.45
N ILE A 288 23.57 16.30 7.10
CA ILE A 288 24.36 15.45 6.23
C ILE A 288 25.65 15.11 6.98
N HIS A 289 25.91 13.82 7.17
CA HIS A 289 27.11 13.32 7.85
C HIS A 289 27.72 12.19 7.04
N GLY A 290 28.83 12.50 6.34
CA GLY A 290 29.38 11.59 5.34
C GLY A 290 28.35 11.33 4.24
N ASP A 291 28.08 10.05 3.99
CA ASP A 291 27.10 9.60 3.00
C ASP A 291 25.66 9.57 3.54
N SER A 292 25.47 9.63 4.85
CA SER A 292 24.14 9.68 5.46
C SER A 292 23.53 11.07 5.34
N TYR A 293 22.22 11.11 5.04
CA TYR A 293 21.47 12.35 4.94
C TYR A 293 20.10 12.23 5.60
N VAL A 294 19.61 13.36 6.12
CA VAL A 294 18.24 13.53 6.63
C VAL A 294 17.74 14.90 6.20
N TYR A 295 16.58 14.94 5.54
CA TYR A 295 15.88 16.18 5.19
C TYR A 295 14.49 16.19 5.81
N ALA A 296 14.11 17.31 6.42
CA ALA A 296 12.76 17.55 6.93
C ALA A 296 12.08 18.68 6.14
N TYR A 297 10.82 18.47 5.77
CA TYR A 297 9.98 19.40 5.02
C TYR A 297 8.71 19.71 5.79
N LYS A 298 8.20 20.94 5.66
CA LYS A 298 6.92 21.33 6.26
C LYS A 298 5.77 20.84 5.38
N ALA A 299 4.82 20.12 5.97
CA ALA A 299 3.63 19.61 5.29
C ALA A 299 2.36 20.06 6.03
N GLY A 300 1.89 21.28 5.77
CA GLY A 300 0.80 21.88 6.54
C GLY A 300 1.23 22.06 7.99
N GLN A 301 0.45 21.54 8.95
CA GLN A 301 0.85 21.55 10.37
C GLN A 301 1.87 20.45 10.72
N TYR A 302 2.04 19.46 9.85
CA TYR A 302 2.92 18.30 10.05
C TYR A 302 4.24 18.43 9.29
N TYR A 303 5.01 17.35 9.28
CA TYR A 303 6.34 17.27 8.70
C TYR A 303 6.50 15.97 7.93
N VAL A 304 7.25 16.03 6.84
CA VAL A 304 7.74 14.87 6.09
C VAL A 304 9.25 14.82 6.26
N VAL A 305 9.78 13.65 6.59
CA VAL A 305 11.22 13.42 6.74
C VAL A 305 11.62 12.29 5.81
N ILE A 306 12.71 12.49 5.09
CA ILE A 306 13.40 11.46 4.34
C ILE A 306 14.82 11.31 4.88
N ALA A 307 15.23 10.07 5.15
CA ALA A 307 16.53 9.74 5.69
C ALA A 307 17.12 8.56 4.92
N GLY A 308 18.37 8.62 4.52
CA GLY A 308 18.98 7.54 3.77
C GLY A 308 20.49 7.65 3.68
N ASP A 309 21.07 6.76 2.89
CA ASP A 309 22.49 6.75 2.55
C ASP A 309 22.68 7.08 1.07
N ALA A 310 23.57 8.02 0.76
CA ALA A 310 23.79 8.53 -0.59
C ALA A 310 24.33 7.47 -1.56
N GLN A 311 24.92 6.38 -1.08
CA GLN A 311 25.42 5.27 -1.89
C GLN A 311 24.34 4.23 -2.18
N SER A 312 23.49 3.92 -1.20
CA SER A 312 22.50 2.83 -1.30
C SER A 312 21.32 3.09 -2.24
N LYS A 313 21.01 4.36 -2.55
CA LYS A 313 19.74 4.80 -3.18
C LYS A 313 18.48 4.40 -2.38
N GLU A 314 18.63 3.96 -1.15
CA GLU A 314 17.55 3.56 -0.25
C GLU A 314 17.27 4.70 0.74
N ALA A 315 16.00 4.98 0.97
CA ALA A 315 15.59 6.00 1.91
C ALA A 315 14.36 5.61 2.73
N TYR A 316 14.42 5.86 4.03
CA TYR A 316 13.28 5.81 4.94
C TYR A 316 12.44 7.08 4.78
N LEU A 317 11.13 6.91 4.69
CA LEU A 317 10.16 8.00 4.63
C LEU A 317 9.27 7.99 5.88
N THR A 318 9.18 9.14 6.55
CA THR A 318 8.40 9.32 7.77
C THR A 318 7.56 10.59 7.69
N ILE A 319 6.34 10.54 8.20
CA ILE A 319 5.56 11.74 8.54
C ILE A 319 5.43 11.88 10.05
N GLY A 320 5.34 13.11 10.55
CA GLY A 320 5.23 13.31 12.00
C GLY A 320 4.75 14.67 12.44
N THR A 321 4.38 14.73 13.72
CA THR A 321 4.25 15.99 14.45
C THR A 321 5.65 16.58 14.68
N LYS A 322 5.73 17.87 15.00
CA LYS A 322 7.01 18.53 15.33
C LYS A 322 7.75 17.79 16.45
N VAL A 323 7.00 17.43 17.50
CA VAL A 323 7.50 16.70 18.66
C VAL A 323 7.99 15.31 18.26
N GLY A 324 7.20 14.57 17.48
CA GLY A 324 7.57 13.24 17.01
C GLY A 324 8.84 13.23 16.18
N ILE A 325 8.96 14.16 15.21
CA ILE A 325 10.18 14.26 14.38
C ILE A 325 11.41 14.65 15.21
N ASN A 326 11.29 15.62 16.13
CA ASN A 326 12.41 16.02 16.97
C ASN A 326 12.88 14.90 17.91
N ILE A 327 11.97 14.04 18.34
CA ILE A 327 12.29 12.87 19.18
C ILE A 327 13.01 11.79 18.37
N LEU A 328 12.55 11.49 17.14
CA LEU A 328 13.12 10.43 16.32
C LEU A 328 14.39 10.82 15.58
N PHE A 329 14.47 12.07 15.12
CA PHE A 329 15.56 12.55 14.29
C PHE A 329 16.37 13.59 15.08
N TRP A 330 17.10 13.08 16.06
CA TRP A 330 18.09 13.82 16.85
C TRP A 330 19.19 14.55 16.03
N PRO A 331 19.52 14.22 14.76
CA PRO A 331 20.56 14.96 14.03
C PRO A 331 20.25 16.45 13.82
N PHE A 332 19.03 16.93 14.01
CA PHE A 332 18.77 18.38 13.99
C PHE A 332 19.24 19.02 15.30
N SER A 333 20.54 19.23 15.46
CA SER A 333 21.12 19.94 16.61
C SER A 333 20.53 21.35 16.71
N GLY A 334 19.53 21.52 17.59
CA GLY A 334 18.71 22.74 17.76
C GLY A 334 17.19 22.54 17.55
N GLY A 335 16.78 21.35 17.08
CA GLY A 335 15.40 20.99 16.74
C GLY A 335 14.90 21.65 15.47
N ILE A 336 13.87 21.08 14.84
CA ILE A 336 13.03 21.86 13.93
C ILE A 336 12.45 23.02 14.74
N LYS A 337 12.75 24.26 14.35
CA LYS A 337 12.36 25.47 15.10
C LYS A 337 10.87 25.75 15.11
#